data_AF-A0A3D4B373-F1
#
_entry.id   AF-A0A3D4B373-F1
#
_cell.length_a   1.000
_cell.length_b   1.000
_cell.length_c   1.000
_cell.angle_alpha   90.00
_cell.angle_beta   90.00
_cell.angle_gamma   90.00
#
_symmetry.space_group_name_H-M   'P 1'
#
loop_
_entity.id
_entity.type
_entity.pdbx_description
1 polymer ?
#
loop_
_entity_poly.entity_id
_entity_poly.type
_entity_poly.pdbx_seq_one_letter_code
_entity_poly.pdbx_strand_id
1 'polypeptide(L)'
;LNYLFSVLLLILFNTPSYAQVNIEEYRQEEGNTGFSGSFAAGVEAQTGNTDIQELAVEGRLDYVRPTVTTFILTNSEFGWEQGQRFSNEALVHFRQMYQLREGFRLEVFGQYNFDKTIFLDTRILVGAGLRLRLVDHPAFHLWQGSGYMLEHER
;
A
#
# COMPACT_ATOMS: atom_id res chain seq x y z
N LEU A 1 -23.62 0.75 26.82
CA LEU A 1 -22.49 1.45 27.47
C LEU A 1 -21.20 0.64 27.43
N ASN A 2 -21.20 -0.65 27.79
CA ASN A 2 -19.97 -1.48 27.85
C ASN A 2 -19.25 -1.68 26.50
N TYR A 3 -19.97 -1.93 25.40
CA TYR A 3 -19.33 -2.09 24.08
C TYR A 3 -18.70 -0.79 23.54
N LEU A 4 -19.29 0.36 23.89
CA LEU A 4 -18.78 1.67 23.46
C LEU A 4 -17.42 1.97 24.10
N PHE A 5 -17.27 1.60 25.38
CA PHE A 5 -16.00 1.71 26.10
C PHE A 5 -14.93 0.75 25.54
N SER A 6 -15.29 -0.49 25.21
CA SER A 6 -14.37 -1.46 24.59
C SER A 6 -13.90 -1.02 23.20
N VAL A 7 -14.77 -0.42 22.38
CA VAL A 7 -14.41 0.15 21.08
C VAL A 7 -13.48 1.35 21.25
N LEU A 8 -13.76 2.23 22.22
CA LEU A 8 -12.90 3.39 22.52
C LEU A 8 -11.49 2.96 22.95
N LEU A 9 -11.38 1.92 23.78
CA LEU A 9 -10.11 1.33 24.20
C LEU A 9 -9.32 0.73 23.02
N LEU A 10 -9.99 0.03 22.11
CA LEU A 10 -9.35 -0.53 20.91
C LEU A 10 -8.81 0.54 19.95
N ILE A 11 -9.45 1.72 19.89
CA ILE A 11 -8.96 2.86 19.11
C ILE A 11 -7.68 3.43 19.74
N LEU A 12 -7.63 3.55 21.07
CA LEU A 12 -6.52 4.17 21.82
C LEU A 12 -5.21 3.37 21.83
N PHE A 13 -5.25 2.07 21.47
CA PHE A 13 -4.04 1.22 21.40
C PHE A 13 -3.35 1.18 20.03
N ASN A 14 -3.78 1.99 19.05
CA ASN A 14 -3.10 2.04 17.76
C ASN A 14 -1.96 3.05 17.82
N THR A 15 -0.73 2.55 17.78
CA THR A 15 0.45 3.40 17.55
C THR A 15 0.62 3.59 16.04
N PRO A 16 0.79 4.83 15.55
CA PRO A 16 1.09 5.04 14.14
C PRO A 16 2.41 4.33 13.80
N SER A 17 2.45 3.70 12.64
CA SER A 17 3.70 3.21 12.08
C SER A 17 3.99 3.92 10.77
N TYR A 18 5.26 4.27 10.59
CA TYR A 18 5.77 4.98 9.41
C TYR A 18 6.43 4.04 8.39
N ALA A 19 6.50 2.75 8.68
CA ALA A 19 7.25 1.79 7.88
C ALA A 19 6.50 1.28 6.66
N GLN A 20 5.18 1.11 6.79
CA GLN A 20 4.31 0.65 5.73
C GLN A 20 3.98 1.81 4.79
N VAL A 21 4.21 1.63 3.49
CA VAL A 21 3.82 2.63 2.50
C VAL A 21 2.30 2.68 2.43
N ASN A 22 1.76 3.89 2.36
CA ASN A 22 0.34 4.09 2.21
C ASN A 22 -0.12 3.59 0.83
N ILE A 23 -0.83 2.47 0.81
CA ILE A 23 -1.40 1.89 -0.42
C ILE A 23 -2.89 2.18 -0.61
N GLU A 24 -3.45 3.04 0.25
CA GLU A 24 -4.87 3.42 0.25
C GLU A 24 -5.30 4.02 -1.09
N GLU A 25 -4.46 4.86 -1.65
CA GLU A 25 -4.64 5.53 -2.93
C GLU A 25 -4.81 4.54 -4.10
N TYR A 26 -4.22 3.35 -3.99
CA TYR A 26 -4.32 2.30 -5.00
C TYR A 26 -5.52 1.38 -4.81
N ARG A 27 -6.43 1.66 -3.87
CA ARG A 27 -7.60 0.83 -3.64
C ARG A 27 -8.62 1.05 -4.76
N GLN A 28 -8.85 -0.01 -5.53
CA GLN A 28 -10.02 -0.09 -6.40
C GLN A 28 -11.27 -0.47 -5.58
N GLU A 29 -12.43 0.07 -5.96
CA GLU A 29 -13.72 -0.38 -5.44
C GLU A 29 -13.93 -1.87 -5.74
N GLU A 30 -14.82 -2.52 -4.98
CA GLU A 30 -15.11 -3.95 -5.13
C GLU A 30 -15.58 -4.25 -6.56
N GLY A 31 -14.63 -4.72 -7.38
CA GLY A 31 -14.86 -5.09 -8.78
C GLY A 31 -15.42 -6.49 -8.95
N ASN A 32 -15.68 -6.85 -10.20
CA ASN A 32 -16.10 -8.19 -10.57
C ASN A 32 -15.02 -9.23 -10.18
N THR A 33 -15.46 -10.42 -9.77
CA THR A 33 -14.56 -11.54 -9.46
C THR A 33 -13.68 -11.89 -10.65
N GLY A 34 -12.40 -12.17 -10.41
CA GLY A 34 -11.46 -12.56 -11.46
C GLY A 34 -10.09 -11.91 -11.30
N PHE A 35 -9.33 -11.93 -12.39
CA PHE A 35 -8.06 -11.23 -12.50
C PHE A 35 -8.27 -9.87 -13.16
N SER A 36 -7.64 -8.85 -12.61
CA SER A 36 -7.50 -7.53 -13.24
C SER A 36 -6.09 -7.02 -13.00
N GLY A 37 -5.68 -6.01 -13.75
CA GLY A 37 -4.37 -5.42 -13.58
C GLY A 37 -4.16 -4.22 -14.47
N SER A 38 -3.11 -3.47 -14.16
CA SER A 38 -2.64 -2.34 -14.92
C SER A 38 -1.12 -2.40 -15.02
N PHE A 39 -0.60 -1.80 -16.08
CA PHE A 39 0.82 -1.59 -16.27
C PHE A 39 1.00 -0.24 -16.95
N ALA A 40 1.91 0.57 -16.44
CA ALA A 40 2.25 1.87 -17.01
C ALA A 40 3.77 2.02 -17.03
N ALA A 41 4.28 2.65 -18.08
CA ALA A 41 5.66 3.06 -18.18
C ALA A 41 5.70 4.48 -18.74
N GLY A 42 6.46 5.35 -18.11
CA GLY A 42 6.60 6.75 -18.46
C GLY A 42 8.06 7.11 -18.65
N VAL A 43 8.35 7.94 -19.66
CA VAL A 43 9.64 8.59 -19.83
C VAL A 43 9.39 10.08 -19.88
N GLU A 44 10.06 10.83 -19.02
CA GLU A 44 10.02 12.30 -19.00
C GLU A 44 11.42 12.85 -19.27
N ALA A 45 11.49 13.92 -20.06
CA ALA A 45 12.72 14.61 -20.38
C ALA A 45 12.48 16.12 -20.39
N GLN A 46 13.22 16.83 -19.56
CA GLN A 46 13.18 18.29 -19.45
C GLN A 46 14.56 18.87 -19.72
N THR A 47 14.63 19.93 -20.53
CA THR A 47 15.88 20.62 -20.86
C THR A 47 15.78 22.11 -20.57
N GLY A 48 16.89 22.75 -20.22
CA GLY A 48 16.92 24.16 -19.85
C GLY A 48 18.25 24.57 -19.23
N ASN A 49 18.21 25.17 -18.04
CA ASN A 49 19.42 25.38 -17.23
C ASN A 49 19.97 24.07 -16.67
N THR A 50 19.09 23.08 -16.47
CA THR A 50 19.38 21.75 -15.96
C THR A 50 18.64 20.74 -16.82
N ASP A 51 19.32 19.67 -17.21
CA ASP A 51 18.73 18.56 -17.96
C ASP A 51 18.28 17.48 -16.99
N ILE A 52 17.00 17.12 -17.04
CA ILE A 52 16.37 16.10 -16.22
C ILE A 52 15.82 14.99 -17.13
N GLN A 53 16.06 13.74 -16.75
CA GLN A 53 15.50 12.57 -17.39
C GLN A 53 14.92 11.66 -16.32
N GLU A 54 13.69 11.18 -16.53
CA GLU A 54 13.01 10.30 -15.60
C GLU A 54 12.39 9.11 -16.34
N LEU A 55 12.45 7.96 -15.69
CA LEU A 55 11.80 6.72 -16.12
C LEU A 55 10.98 6.20 -14.94
N ALA A 56 9.68 6.07 -15.15
CA ALA A 56 8.74 5.52 -14.19
C ALA A 56 8.14 4.21 -14.72
N VAL A 57 8.01 3.20 -13.87
CA VAL A 57 7.34 1.93 -14.19
C VAL A 57 6.41 1.55 -13.05
N GLU A 58 5.14 1.37 -13.37
CA GLU A 58 4.10 0.98 -12.43
C GLU A 58 3.41 -0.30 -12.91
N GLY A 59 3.05 -1.16 -11.97
CA GLY A 59 2.32 -2.39 -12.25
C GLY A 59 1.41 -2.77 -11.11
N ARG A 60 0.23 -3.28 -11.45
CA ARG A 60 -0.72 -3.81 -10.49
C ARG A 60 -1.36 -5.07 -11.03
N LEU A 61 -1.53 -6.07 -10.17
CA LEU A 61 -2.31 -7.26 -10.46
C LEU A 61 -3.20 -7.56 -9.26
N ASP A 62 -4.49 -7.70 -9.52
CA ASP A 62 -5.52 -8.03 -8.57
C ASP A 62 -6.12 -9.39 -8.88
N TYR A 63 -6.48 -10.12 -7.84
CA TYR A 63 -7.21 -11.36 -7.90
C TYR A 63 -8.34 -11.36 -6.87
N VAL A 64 -9.59 -11.28 -7.35
CA VAL A 64 -10.79 -11.10 -6.52
C VAL A 64 -11.65 -12.36 -6.58
N ARG A 65 -11.98 -12.90 -5.41
CA ARG A 65 -12.98 -13.95 -5.17
C ARG A 65 -13.97 -13.47 -4.10
N PRO A 66 -15.16 -14.08 -3.98
CA PRO A 66 -16.17 -13.64 -3.01
C PRO A 66 -15.69 -13.51 -1.55
N THR A 67 -14.70 -14.30 -1.14
CA THR A 67 -14.18 -14.32 0.24
C THR A 67 -12.71 -13.91 0.34
N VAL A 68 -12.01 -13.72 -0.79
CA VAL A 68 -10.58 -13.46 -0.82
C VAL A 68 -10.26 -12.47 -1.91
N THR A 69 -9.59 -11.39 -1.55
CA THR A 69 -8.98 -10.45 -2.49
C THR A 69 -7.48 -10.43 -2.27
N THR A 70 -6.72 -10.61 -3.34
CA THR A 70 -5.26 -10.54 -3.33
C THR A 70 -4.81 -9.49 -4.33
N PHE A 71 -3.83 -8.67 -3.99
CA PHE A 71 -3.19 -7.80 -4.96
C PHE A 71 -1.69 -7.74 -4.75
N ILE A 72 -0.98 -7.49 -5.86
CA ILE A 72 0.41 -7.08 -5.87
C ILE A 72 0.51 -5.76 -6.64
N LEU A 73 1.28 -4.83 -6.11
CA LEU A 73 1.59 -3.53 -6.68
C LEU A 73 3.11 -3.40 -6.76
N THR A 74 3.59 -2.81 -7.85
CA THR A 74 4.97 -2.40 -8.01
C THR A 74 5.04 -0.97 -8.54
N ASN A 75 5.96 -0.19 -8.02
CA ASN A 75 6.31 1.15 -8.53
C ASN A 75 7.84 1.24 -8.55
N SER A 76 8.43 1.88 -9.57
CA SER A 76 9.86 2.15 -9.63
C SER A 76 10.13 3.42 -10.42
N GLU A 77 11.00 4.27 -9.88
CA GLU A 77 11.37 5.54 -10.48
C GLU A 77 12.91 5.67 -10.56
N PHE A 78 13.37 6.16 -11.70
CA PHE A 78 14.77 6.40 -12.01
C PHE A 78 14.90 7.81 -12.56
N GLY A 79 15.63 8.69 -11.86
CA GLY A 79 15.83 10.08 -12.28
C GLY A 79 17.30 10.47 -12.37
N TRP A 80 17.65 11.21 -13.42
CA TRP A 80 18.98 11.76 -13.67
C TRP A 80 18.93 13.27 -13.84
N GLU A 81 19.87 13.97 -13.20
CA GLU A 81 20.12 15.39 -13.33
C GLU A 81 21.53 15.58 -13.90
N GLN A 82 21.65 16.20 -15.08
CA GLN A 82 22.94 16.35 -15.78
C GLN A 82 23.75 15.04 -15.91
N GLY A 83 23.04 13.92 -16.07
CA GLY A 83 23.62 12.58 -16.14
C GLY A 83 24.02 11.95 -14.80
N GLN A 84 23.89 12.67 -13.68
CA GLN A 84 24.05 12.13 -12.33
C GLN A 84 22.70 11.62 -11.81
N ARG A 85 22.70 10.42 -11.22
CA ARG A 85 21.47 9.81 -10.73
C ARG A 85 21.04 10.44 -9.40
N PHE A 86 19.86 11.06 -9.36
CA PHE A 86 19.30 11.65 -8.14
C PHE A 86 18.13 10.83 -7.57
N SER A 87 17.33 10.18 -8.44
CA SER A 87 16.21 9.32 -8.04
C SER A 87 16.50 7.84 -8.37
N ASN A 88 16.27 6.99 -7.38
CA ASN A 88 16.35 5.54 -7.48
C ASN A 88 15.51 4.92 -6.37
N GLU A 89 14.27 4.65 -6.71
CA GLU A 89 13.32 4.06 -5.79
C GLU A 89 12.58 2.91 -6.44
N ALA A 90 12.21 1.95 -5.61
CA ALA A 90 11.27 0.92 -5.98
C ALA A 90 10.48 0.46 -4.77
N LEU A 91 9.23 0.08 -5.04
CA LEU A 91 8.30 -0.48 -4.09
C LEU A 91 7.67 -1.73 -4.71
N VAL A 92 7.63 -2.80 -3.96
CA VAL A 92 6.76 -3.95 -4.20
C VAL A 92 5.91 -4.14 -2.96
N HIS A 93 4.59 -4.19 -3.14
CA HIS A 93 3.63 -4.41 -2.06
C HIS A 93 2.69 -5.55 -2.44
N PHE A 94 2.59 -6.55 -1.57
CA PHE A 94 1.66 -7.65 -1.68
C PHE A 94 0.67 -7.59 -0.52
N ARG A 95 -0.61 -7.82 -0.79
CA ARG A 95 -1.62 -7.95 0.25
C ARG A 95 -2.68 -8.96 -0.13
N GLN A 96 -3.12 -9.73 0.87
CA GLN A 96 -4.24 -10.62 0.77
C GLN A 96 -5.22 -10.35 1.91
N MET A 97 -6.50 -10.28 1.57
CA MET A 97 -7.60 -9.92 2.45
C MET A 97 -8.65 -11.04 2.41
N TYR A 98 -8.90 -11.66 3.55
CA TYR A 98 -9.89 -12.71 3.75
C TYR A 98 -11.13 -12.12 4.42
N GLN A 99 -12.28 -12.16 3.74
CA GLN A 99 -13.57 -11.83 4.32
C GLN A 99 -14.04 -13.01 5.19
N LEU A 100 -13.94 -12.87 6.52
CA LEU A 100 -14.43 -13.93 7.42
C LEU A 100 -15.94 -13.87 7.59
N ARG A 101 -16.50 -12.67 7.66
CA ARG A 101 -17.93 -12.34 7.81
C ARG A 101 -18.15 -10.95 7.27
N GLU A 102 -19.39 -10.57 6.95
CA GLU A 102 -19.69 -9.21 6.51
C GLU A 102 -19.13 -8.15 7.50
N GLY A 103 -18.41 -7.16 6.98
CA GLY A 103 -17.75 -6.13 7.80
C GLY A 103 -16.52 -6.58 8.62
N PHE A 104 -16.06 -7.82 8.52
CA PHE A 104 -14.84 -8.32 9.19
C PHE A 104 -13.87 -8.96 8.19
N ARG A 105 -12.66 -8.40 8.10
CA ARG A 105 -11.57 -8.92 7.25
C ARG A 105 -10.33 -9.22 8.07
N LEU A 106 -9.64 -10.30 7.68
CA LEU A 106 -8.28 -10.61 8.08
C LEU A 106 -7.37 -10.22 6.91
N GLU A 107 -6.28 -9.51 7.18
CA GLU A 107 -5.32 -9.07 6.17
C GLU A 107 -3.94 -9.66 6.49
N VAL A 108 -3.22 -10.07 5.44
CA VAL A 108 -1.78 -10.38 5.50
C VAL A 108 -1.10 -9.61 4.39
N PHE A 109 0.08 -9.07 4.65
CA PHE A 109 0.78 -8.21 3.71
C PHE A 109 2.30 -8.35 3.82
N GLY A 110 2.96 -8.08 2.70
CA GLY A 110 4.41 -8.03 2.58
C GLY A 110 4.80 -6.82 1.75
N GLN A 111 5.92 -6.20 2.11
CA GLN A 111 6.46 -5.05 1.41
C GLN A 111 7.97 -5.18 1.28
N TYR A 112 8.48 -4.76 0.14
CA TYR A 112 9.89 -4.54 -0.13
C TYR A 112 10.02 -3.16 -0.76
N ASN A 113 10.87 -2.30 -0.22
CA ASN A 113 11.14 -1.00 -0.82
C ASN A 113 12.55 -0.50 -0.55
N PHE A 114 13.06 0.33 -1.45
CA PHE A 114 14.25 1.15 -1.26
C PHE A 114 14.00 2.51 -1.90
N ASP A 115 14.66 3.53 -1.38
CA ASP A 115 14.56 4.90 -1.89
C ASP A 115 15.84 5.65 -1.51
N LYS A 116 16.69 5.91 -2.51
CA LYS A 116 17.95 6.62 -2.30
C LYS A 116 17.75 8.10 -1.97
N THR A 117 16.61 8.70 -2.33
CA THR A 117 16.28 10.10 -2.07
C THR A 117 16.14 10.36 -0.57
N ILE A 118 15.59 9.39 0.17
CA ILE A 118 15.41 9.45 1.63
C ILE A 118 16.44 8.62 2.41
N PHE A 119 17.53 8.18 1.76
CA PHE A 119 18.57 7.32 2.34
C PHE A 119 18.06 5.98 2.88
N LEU A 120 17.06 5.39 2.23
CA LEU A 120 16.55 4.06 2.54
C LEU A 120 17.19 3.02 1.61
N ASP A 121 18.21 2.31 2.09
CA ASP A 121 18.93 1.33 1.27
C ASP A 121 18.04 0.12 1.00
N THR A 122 17.37 -0.41 2.02
CA THR A 122 16.38 -1.48 1.88
C THR A 122 15.48 -1.58 3.11
N ARG A 123 14.18 -1.68 2.90
CA ARG A 123 13.19 -2.07 3.91
C ARG A 123 12.40 -3.28 3.44
N ILE A 124 12.33 -4.29 4.30
CA ILE A 124 11.48 -5.47 4.12
C ILE A 124 10.52 -5.52 5.30
N LEU A 125 9.24 -5.72 5.01
CA LEU A 125 8.22 -5.77 6.01
C LEU A 125 7.23 -6.90 5.74
N VAL A 126 6.83 -7.62 6.78
CA VAL A 126 5.76 -8.62 6.73
C VAL A 126 4.82 -8.40 7.89
N GLY A 127 3.52 -8.47 7.64
CA GLY A 127 2.52 -8.16 8.65
C GLY A 127 1.20 -8.85 8.44
N ALA A 128 0.39 -8.80 9.49
CA ALA A 128 -0.98 -9.29 9.50
C ALA A 128 -1.84 -8.38 10.37
N GLY A 129 -3.11 -8.25 10.01
CA GLY A 129 -4.03 -7.38 10.73
C GLY A 129 -5.48 -7.76 10.54
N LEU A 130 -6.34 -7.06 11.26
CA LEU A 130 -7.78 -7.20 11.20
C LEU A 130 -8.37 -5.85 10.79
N ARG A 131 -9.46 -5.92 10.02
CA ARG A 131 -10.18 -4.74 9.58
C ARG A 131 -11.68 -4.90 9.79
N LEU A 132 -12.28 -3.90 10.43
CA LEU A 132 -13.67 -3.85 10.84
C LEU A 132 -14.37 -2.70 10.11
N ARG A 133 -15.55 -2.96 9.55
CA ARG A 133 -16.46 -1.91 9.09
C ARG A 133 -17.23 -1.38 10.30
N LEU A 134 -16.94 -0.14 10.69
CA LEU A 134 -17.61 0.52 11.81
C LEU A 134 -18.93 1.16 11.38
N VAL A 135 -18.95 1.76 10.19
CA VAL A 135 -20.15 2.41 9.64
C VAL A 135 -20.30 2.06 8.18
N ASP A 136 -21.52 1.72 7.79
CA ASP A 136 -21.94 1.45 6.43
C ASP A 136 -23.14 2.35 6.11
N HIS A 137 -22.89 3.47 5.41
CA HIS A 137 -23.93 4.42 5.04
C HIS A 137 -23.77 4.79 3.56
N PRO A 138 -24.86 5.03 2.80
CA PRO A 138 -24.76 5.38 1.39
C PRO A 138 -23.89 6.60 1.06
N ALA A 139 -23.71 7.50 2.03
CA ALA A 139 -22.89 8.71 1.88
C ALA A 139 -21.44 8.54 2.38
N PHE A 140 -21.16 7.55 3.23
CA PHE A 140 -19.82 7.33 3.77
C PHE A 140 -19.68 5.92 4.36
N HIS A 141 -18.49 5.34 4.21
CA HIS A 141 -18.11 4.08 4.84
C HIS A 141 -16.93 4.32 5.77
N LEU A 142 -17.02 3.84 7.01
CA LEU A 142 -15.93 3.95 7.98
C LEU A 142 -15.37 2.56 8.28
N TRP A 143 -14.06 2.42 8.13
CA TRP A 143 -13.33 1.21 8.46
C TRP A 143 -12.26 1.50 9.50
N GLN A 144 -12.05 0.57 10.42
CA GLN A 144 -10.95 0.57 11.36
C GLN A 144 -10.10 -0.68 11.15
N GLY A 145 -8.82 -0.49 10.89
CA GLY A 145 -7.84 -1.57 10.78
C GLY A 145 -6.82 -1.49 11.91
N SER A 146 -6.33 -2.65 12.35
CA SER A 146 -5.18 -2.74 13.24
C SER A 146 -4.37 -3.97 12.86
N GLY A 147 -3.04 -3.88 12.94
CA GLY A 147 -2.16 -4.97 12.52
C GLY A 147 -0.80 -4.89 13.19
N TYR A 148 -0.11 -6.02 13.16
CA TYR A 148 1.26 -6.18 13.60
C TYR A 148 2.14 -6.50 12.42
N MET A 149 3.38 -6.02 12.46
CA MET A 149 4.35 -6.27 11.42
C MET A 149 5.76 -6.34 11.97
N LEU A 150 6.58 -7.12 11.28
CA LEU A 150 8.02 -7.22 11.50
C LEU A 150 8.69 -6.48 10.36
N GLU A 151 9.60 -5.59 10.73
CA GLU A 151 10.35 -4.74 9.82
C GLU A 151 11.83 -5.04 9.95
N HIS A 152 12.50 -5.09 8.82
CA HIS A 152 13.95 -5.11 8.73
C HIS A 152 14.39 -4.00 7.77
N GLU A 153 15.04 -2.97 8.31
CA GLU A 153 15.58 -1.84 7.57
C GLU A 153 17.12 -1.88 7.59
N ARG A 154 17.74 -1.46 6.50
CA ARG A 154 19.17 -1.17 6.38
C ARG A 154 19.37 0.20 5.78
#